data_AF-A0A3M1QJM0-F1
#
_entry.id   AF-A0A3M1QJM0-F1
#
_cell.length_a   1.000
_cell.length_b   1.000
_cell.length_c   1.000
_cell.angle_alpha   90.00
_cell.angle_beta   90.00
_cell.angle_gamma   90.00
#
_symmetry.space_group_name_H-M   'P 1'
#
loop_
_entity.id
_entity.type
_entity.pdbx_description
1 polymer ?
#
loop_
_entity_poly.entity_id
_entity_poly.type
_entity_poly.pdbx_seq_one_letter_code
_entity_poly.pdbx_strand_id
1 'polypeptide(L)'
;MDELRGAAVEPYLSDTSGLSGAHCDRLLRPGSAAEVSEALRAAAAAGAPVTVSGAHTATTGAALPFGGWLLSTERLRRLGPVAAAGEG
;
A
#
# COMPACT_ATOMS: atom_id res chain seq x y z
N MET A 1 12.29 -1.50 6.29
CA MET A 1 10.99 -1.88 5.68
C MET A 1 10.40 -3.04 6.45
N ASP A 2 9.12 -2.95 6.80
CA ASP A 2 8.39 -4.00 7.53
C ASP A 2 7.53 -4.82 6.55
N GLU A 3 7.42 -6.13 6.77
CA GLU A 3 6.71 -7.07 5.90
C GLU A 3 5.81 -7.99 6.75
N LEU A 4 4.54 -8.10 6.39
CA LEU A 4 3.56 -8.97 7.07
C LEU A 4 3.18 -10.17 6.19
N ARG A 5 2.84 -11.28 6.85
CA ARG A 5 2.41 -12.55 6.23
C ARG A 5 1.35 -13.26 7.08
N GLY A 6 0.62 -14.18 6.47
CA GLY A 6 -0.37 -15.02 7.15
C GLY A 6 -1.40 -14.18 7.90
N ALA A 7 -1.74 -14.61 9.12
CA ALA A 7 -2.75 -14.04 10.01
C ALA A 7 -2.61 -12.53 10.36
N ALA A 8 -1.48 -11.91 10.01
CA ALA A 8 -1.26 -10.48 10.21
C ALA A 8 -1.72 -9.61 9.02
N VAL A 9 -2.10 -10.22 7.89
CA VAL A 9 -2.44 -9.51 6.64
C VAL A 9 -3.93 -9.21 6.56
N GLU A 10 -4.77 -9.99 7.24
CA GLU A 10 -6.23 -9.97 7.23
C GLU A 10 -6.83 -8.57 7.47
N PRO A 11 -6.30 -7.72 8.37
CA PRO A 11 -6.81 -6.37 8.56
C PRO A 11 -6.72 -5.48 7.29
N TYR A 12 -5.87 -5.84 6.33
CA TYR A 12 -5.62 -5.10 5.10
C TYR A 12 -6.39 -5.66 3.90
N LEU A 13 -7.08 -6.79 4.06
CA LEU A 13 -7.85 -7.47 3.01
C LEU A 13 -9.35 -7.14 3.08
N SER A 14 -9.69 -6.05 3.76
CA SER A 14 -11.06 -5.53 3.86
C SER A 14 -11.05 -4.01 3.74
N ASP A 15 -12.11 -3.46 3.15
CA ASP A 15 -12.38 -2.03 3.07
C ASP A 15 -13.91 -1.78 3.14
N THR A 16 -14.35 -0.56 2.90
CA THR A 16 -15.77 -0.17 3.01
C THR A 16 -16.62 -0.61 1.80
N SER A 17 -16.02 -1.26 0.79
CA SER A 17 -16.76 -1.70 -0.41
C SER A 17 -17.62 -2.95 -0.18
N GLY A 18 -17.28 -3.77 0.82
CA GLY A 18 -17.90 -5.08 1.04
C GLY A 18 -17.46 -6.16 0.06
N LEU A 19 -16.46 -5.89 -0.79
CA LEU A 19 -15.85 -6.92 -1.64
C LEU A 19 -15.10 -7.96 -0.79
N SER A 20 -15.15 -9.21 -1.24
CA SER A 20 -14.49 -10.35 -0.61
C SER A 20 -13.50 -11.02 -1.56
N GLY A 21 -12.64 -11.89 -1.03
CA GLY A 21 -11.63 -12.60 -1.82
C GLY A 21 -10.36 -11.81 -2.11
N ALA A 22 -10.18 -10.64 -1.46
CA ALA A 22 -8.92 -9.93 -1.51
C ALA A 22 -7.78 -10.79 -0.93
N HIS A 23 -6.64 -10.79 -1.61
CA HIS A 23 -5.47 -11.59 -1.23
C HIS A 23 -4.20 -10.99 -1.83
N CYS A 24 -3.06 -11.21 -1.18
CA CYS A 24 -1.74 -10.82 -1.67
C CYS A 24 -0.67 -11.81 -1.22
N ASP A 25 0.40 -11.93 -1.99
CA ASP A 25 1.57 -12.77 -1.69
C ASP A 25 2.48 -12.15 -0.63
N ARG A 26 2.49 -10.80 -0.59
CA ARG A 26 3.32 -9.99 0.30
C ARG A 26 2.61 -8.72 0.68
N LEU A 27 2.77 -8.30 1.94
CA LEU A 27 2.36 -6.99 2.41
C LEU A 27 3.58 -6.22 2.91
N LEU A 28 3.89 -5.10 2.27
CA LEU A 28 5.02 -4.24 2.59
C LEU A 28 4.54 -2.92 3.23
N ARG A 29 5.20 -2.51 4.31
CA ARG A 29 4.89 -1.30 5.09
C ARG A 29 6.11 -0.37 5.13
N PRO A 30 6.42 0.35 4.04
CA PRO A 30 7.56 1.25 3.98
C PRO A 30 7.37 2.45 4.92
N GLY A 31 8.45 2.83 5.61
CA GLY A 31 8.53 4.02 6.47
C GLY A 31 9.19 5.23 5.82
N SER A 32 9.65 5.11 4.56
CA SER A 32 10.27 6.20 3.80
C SER A 32 10.10 6.05 2.29
N ALA A 33 10.31 7.14 1.54
CA ALA A 33 10.31 7.10 0.07
C ALA A 33 11.42 6.19 -0.51
N ALA A 34 12.55 6.05 0.19
CA ALA A 34 13.61 5.13 -0.21
C ALA A 34 13.14 3.67 -0.13
N GLU A 35 12.44 3.30 0.96
CA GLU A 35 11.86 1.97 1.12
C GLU A 35 10.73 1.70 0.11
N VAL A 36 9.91 2.71 -0.23
CA VAL A 36 8.92 2.59 -1.31
C VAL A 36 9.61 2.26 -2.63
N SER A 37 10.69 2.99 -2.95
CA SER A 37 11.44 2.77 -4.20
C SER A 37 12.08 1.39 -4.25
N GLU A 38 12.60 0.90 -3.11
CA GLU A 38 13.12 -0.46 -2.97
C GLU A 38 12.03 -1.51 -3.17
N ALA A 39 10.87 -1.35 -2.53
CA ALA A 39 9.72 -2.24 -2.67
C ALA A 39 9.25 -2.36 -4.13
N LEU A 40 9.11 -1.22 -4.82
CA LEU A 40 8.66 -1.20 -6.21
C LEU A 40 9.70 -1.81 -7.17
N ARG A 41 11.00 -1.58 -6.91
CA ARG A 41 12.07 -2.25 -7.68
C ARG A 41 12.04 -3.77 -7.50
N ALA A 42 11.85 -4.24 -6.27
CA ALA A 42 11.75 -5.67 -5.98
C ALA A 42 10.51 -6.29 -6.65
N ALA A 43 9.35 -5.62 -6.60
CA ALA A 43 8.13 -6.08 -7.26
C ALA A 43 8.29 -6.14 -8.78
N ALA A 44 8.89 -5.10 -9.38
CA ALA A 44 9.18 -5.06 -10.81
C ALA A 44 10.13 -6.18 -11.24
N ALA A 45 11.20 -6.45 -10.48
CA ALA A 45 12.11 -7.55 -10.76
C ALA A 45 11.43 -8.92 -10.65
N ALA A 46 10.42 -9.05 -9.79
CA ALA A 46 9.61 -10.26 -9.64
C ALA A 46 8.44 -10.37 -10.62
N GLY A 47 8.17 -9.34 -11.44
CA GLY A 47 6.98 -9.27 -12.29
C GLY A 47 5.66 -9.24 -11.50
N ALA A 48 5.71 -8.84 -10.22
CA ALA A 48 4.55 -8.84 -9.34
C ALA A 48 3.74 -7.54 -9.48
N PRO A 49 2.42 -7.62 -9.73
CA PRO A 49 1.57 -6.43 -9.67
C PRO A 49 1.53 -5.89 -8.24
N VAL A 50 1.40 -4.57 -8.10
CA VAL A 50 1.40 -3.89 -6.80
C VAL A 50 0.11 -3.09 -6.64
N THR A 51 -0.63 -3.39 -5.58
CA THR A 51 -1.73 -2.54 -5.09
C THR A 51 -1.19 -1.63 -3.98
N VAL A 52 -1.50 -0.33 -4.05
CA VAL A 52 -1.16 0.63 -2.99
C VAL A 52 -2.39 0.87 -2.13
N SER A 53 -2.30 0.67 -0.81
CA SER A 53 -3.39 0.89 0.14
C SER A 53 -3.09 2.03 1.12
N GLY A 54 -4.12 2.83 1.37
CA GLY A 54 -4.14 3.88 2.39
C GLY A 54 -5.00 3.48 3.59
N ALA A 55 -5.99 4.31 3.96
CA ALA A 55 -6.81 4.11 5.16
C ALA A 55 -7.93 3.06 5.03
N HIS A 56 -8.00 2.30 3.93
CA HIS A 56 -9.02 1.25 3.71
C HIS A 56 -10.48 1.74 3.73
N THR A 57 -10.72 3.02 3.41
CA THR A 57 -12.07 3.63 3.34
C THR A 57 -12.63 3.69 1.92
N ALA A 58 -12.02 3.00 0.96
CA ALA A 58 -12.54 2.96 -0.39
C ALA A 58 -13.88 2.20 -0.41
N THR A 59 -14.87 2.73 -1.15
CA THR A 59 -16.19 2.11 -1.32
C THR A 59 -16.28 1.25 -2.58
N THR A 60 -15.22 1.23 -3.38
CA THR A 60 -15.15 0.54 -4.68
C THR A 60 -14.19 -0.64 -4.70
N GLY A 61 -13.49 -0.92 -3.59
CA GLY A 61 -12.48 -1.99 -3.53
C GLY A 61 -11.09 -1.59 -4.00
N ALA A 62 -10.88 -0.31 -4.34
CA ALA A 62 -9.62 0.16 -4.94
C ALA A 62 -8.38 -0.01 -4.03
N ALA A 63 -8.58 -0.21 -2.73
CA ALA A 63 -7.51 -0.46 -1.78
C ALA A 63 -7.18 -1.96 -1.61
N LEU A 64 -7.95 -2.85 -2.22
CA LEU A 64 -7.85 -4.30 -2.05
C LEU A 64 -6.99 -4.94 -3.16
N PRO A 65 -6.02 -5.79 -2.80
CA PRO A 65 -5.30 -6.61 -3.78
C PRO A 65 -6.11 -7.85 -4.16
N PHE A 66 -5.99 -8.28 -5.41
CA PHE A 66 -6.49 -9.56 -5.91
C PHE A 66 -5.33 -10.34 -6.55
N GLY A 67 -4.31 -10.60 -5.72
CA GLY A 67 -3.02 -11.17 -6.11
C GLY A 67 -1.89 -10.14 -6.04
N GLY A 68 -0.65 -10.60 -6.22
CA GLY A 68 0.53 -9.74 -6.21
C GLY A 68 0.84 -9.19 -4.83
N TRP A 69 1.44 -8.00 -4.78
CA TRP A 69 1.95 -7.41 -3.54
C TRP A 69 1.09 -6.22 -3.12
N LEU A 70 0.89 -6.10 -1.81
CA LEU A 70 0.22 -4.95 -1.19
C LEU A 70 1.27 -4.02 -0.58
N LEU A 71 1.18 -2.72 -0.89
CA LEU A 71 2.01 -1.68 -0.30
C LEU A 71 1.14 -0.74 0.55
N SER A 72 1.27 -0.83 1.87
CA SER A 72 0.54 0.04 2.80
C SER A 72 1.33 1.31 3.08
N THR A 73 0.70 2.48 2.88
CA THR A 73 1.33 3.78 3.14
C THR A 73 1.20 4.25 4.58
N GLU A 74 0.62 3.45 5.48
CA GLU A 74 0.26 3.89 6.83
C GLU A 74 1.44 4.40 7.66
N ARG A 75 2.68 3.93 7.39
CA ARG A 75 3.89 4.37 8.12
C ARG A 75 4.48 5.68 7.56
N LEU A 76 4.04 6.13 6.39
CA LEU A 76 4.48 7.37 5.73
C LEU A 76 3.76 8.60 6.30
N ARG A 77 3.92 8.86 7.60
CA ARG A 77 3.20 9.94 8.32
C ARG A 77 3.94 11.28 8.39
N ARG A 78 5.12 11.39 7.78
CA ARG A 78 5.92 12.63 7.81
C ARG A 78 5.42 13.60 6.75
N LEU A 79 5.02 14.79 7.17
CA LEU A 79 4.63 15.88 6.28
C LEU A 79 5.78 16.91 6.21
N GLY A 80 6.05 17.41 5.01
CA GLY A 80 6.99 18.49 4.78
C GLY A 80 6.34 19.88 4.93
N PRO A 81 7.13 20.96 4.83
CA PRO A 81 6.57 22.31 4.78
C PRO A 81 5.67 22.47 3.55
N VAL A 82 4.58 23.22 3.71
CA VAL A 82 3.69 23.60 2.60
C VAL A 82 4.36 24.75 1.86
N ALA A 83 4.63 24.58 0.57
CA ALA A 83 5.06 25.70 -0.26
C ALA A 83 3.87 26.66 -0.46
N ALA A 84 4.11 27.97 -0.36
CA ALA A 84 3.11 28.94 -0.78
C ALA A 84 2.79 28.71 -2.26
N ALA A 85 1.50 28.67 -2.62
CA ALA A 85 1.11 28.64 -4.01
C ALA A 85 1.64 29.93 -4.67
N GLY A 86 2.46 29.79 -5.71
CA GLY A 86 2.88 30.94 -6.50
C GLY A 86 1.64 31.60 -7.11
N GLU A 87 1.56 32.92 -7.04
CA GLU A 87 0.58 33.67 -7.82
C GLU A 87 0.96 33.49 -9.30
N GLY A 88 0.05 32.87 -10.06
CA GLY A 88 0.22 32.64 -11.50
C GLY A 88 0.09 33.92 -12.31
#